data_AF-A0A937VIL9-F1
#
_entry.id   AF-A0A937VIL9-F1
#
_cell.length_a   1.000
_cell.length_b   1.000
_cell.length_c   1.000
_cell.angle_alpha   90.00
_cell.angle_beta   90.00
_cell.angle_gamma   90.00
#
_symmetry.space_group_name_H-M   'P 1'
#
loop_
_entity.id
_entity.type
_entity.pdbx_description
1 polymer ?
#
loop_
_entity_poly.entity_id
_entity_poly.type
_entity_poly.pdbx_seq_one_letter_code
_entity_poly.pdbx_strand_id
1 'polypeptide(L)' 'VAVMLQGRTVELSAGLAIDAAKLSLETDLALADSIILATARAEDAVLWTQDAHFNGLARVEYREKRKSGG' A
#
# COMPACT_ATOMS: atom_id res chain seq x y z
N VAL A 1 -15.19 -0.45 9.26
CA VAL A 1 -14.20 -1.28 9.98
C VAL A 1 -14.46 -2.79 9.83
N ALA A 2 -15.71 -3.27 9.92
CA ALA A 2 -16.04 -4.70 9.84
C ALA A 2 -15.41 -5.43 8.62
N VAL A 3 -15.43 -4.81 7.43
CA VAL A 3 -14.85 -5.42 6.21
C VAL A 3 -13.32 -5.49 6.24
N MET A 4 -12.64 -4.52 6.86
CA MET A 4 -11.17 -4.51 6.93
C MET A 4 -10.61 -5.68 7.76
N LEU A 5 -11.37 -6.12 8.77
CA LEU A 5 -11.01 -7.23 9.66
C LEU A 5 -11.44 -8.61 9.12
N GLN A 6 -12.14 -8.67 7.98
CA GLN A 6 -12.47 -9.93 7.32
C GLN A 6 -11.27 -10.51 6.54
N GLY A 7 -10.26 -9.68 6.26
CA GLY A 7 -8.99 -10.12 5.71
C GLY A 7 -7.99 -10.56 6.79
N ARG A 8 -6.80 -10.99 6.35
CA ARG A 8 -5.68 -11.23 7.27
C ARG A 8 -5.11 -9.87 7.71
N THR A 9 -5.23 -9.56 9.00
CA THR A 9 -4.54 -8.43 9.61
C THR A 9 -3.06 -8.74 9.76
N VAL A 10 -2.21 -7.80 9.38
CA VAL A 10 -0.76 -7.86 9.56
C VAL A 10 -0.38 -6.82 10.61
N GLU A 11 0.35 -7.25 11.64
CA GLU A 11 0.83 -6.36 12.70
C GLU A 11 2.00 -5.51 12.18
N LEU A 12 2.01 -4.21 12.50
CA LEU A 12 3.13 -3.33 12.19
C LEU A 12 4.30 -3.60 13.14
N SER A 13 5.09 -4.61 12.83
CA SER A 13 6.33 -4.91 13.56
C SER A 13 7.39 -3.82 13.37
N ALA A 14 8.37 -3.76 14.28
CA ALA A 14 9.49 -2.82 14.16
C ALA A 14 10.27 -2.99 12.86
N GLY A 15 10.46 -4.22 12.38
CA GLY A 15 11.13 -4.49 11.10
C GLY A 15 10.34 -3.93 9.93
N LEU A 16 9.03 -4.18 9.90
CA LEU A 16 8.14 -3.65 8.86
C LEU A 16 8.09 -2.11 8.88
N ALA A 17 8.12 -1.49 10.07
CA ALA A 17 8.18 -0.04 10.21
C ALA A 17 9.48 0.55 9.67
N ILE A 18 10.63 -0.11 9.91
CA ILE A 18 11.92 0.31 9.36
C ILE A 18 11.93 0.19 7.83
N ASP A 19 11.41 -0.91 7.29
CA ASP A 19 11.34 -1.12 5.84
C ASP A 19 10.41 -0.10 5.18
N ALA A 20 9.27 0.21 5.79
CA ALA A 20 8.38 1.28 5.35
C ALA A 20 9.06 2.66 5.38
N ALA A 21 9.85 2.97 6.41
CA ALA A 21 10.58 4.23 6.49
C ALA A 21 11.64 4.37 5.39
N LYS A 22 12.39 3.30 5.09
CA LYS A 22 13.33 3.28 3.96
C LYS A 22 12.60 3.47 2.64
N LEU A 23 11.51 2.75 2.45
CA LEU A 23 10.70 2.83 1.25
C LEU A 23 10.13 4.23 1.01
N SER A 24 9.68 4.90 2.08
CA SER A 24 9.23 6.30 2.03
C SER A 24 10.30 7.22 1.49
N LEU A 25 11.55 7.08 1.95
CA LEU A 25 12.68 7.87 1.47
C LEU A 25 13.07 7.53 0.02
N GLU A 26 13.00 6.25 -0.36
CA GLU A 26 13.38 5.78 -1.71
C GLU A 26 12.36 6.17 -2.79
N THR A 27 11.09 6.28 -2.43
CA THR A 27 9.98 6.51 -3.37
C THR A 27 9.31 7.88 -3.23
N ASP A 28 9.72 8.67 -2.24
CA ASP A 28 9.08 9.93 -1.84
C ASP A 28 7.60 9.80 -1.46
N LEU A 29 7.15 8.57 -1.18
CA LEU A 29 5.82 8.31 -0.67
C LEU A 29 5.68 8.80 0.78
N ALA A 30 4.48 9.24 1.14
CA ALA A 30 4.14 9.46 2.54
C ALA A 30 4.37 8.16 3.35
N LEU A 31 4.75 8.31 4.63
CA LEU A 31 5.08 7.15 5.46
C LEU A 31 3.91 6.16 5.58
N ALA A 32 2.67 6.65 5.65
CA ALA A 32 1.50 5.79 5.69
C ALA A 32 1.34 4.93 4.42
N ASP A 33 1.55 5.53 3.26
CA ASP A 33 1.50 4.83 1.96
C ASP A 33 2.64 3.82 1.86
N SER A 34 3.80 4.17 2.38
CA SER A 34 4.96 3.28 2.44
C SER A 34 4.74 2.09 3.38
N ILE A 35 4.02 2.27 4.51
CA ILE A 35 3.62 1.17 5.38
C ILE A 35 2.71 0.20 4.63
N ILE A 36 1.73 0.70 3.88
CA ILE A 36 0.81 -0.12 3.08
C ILE A 36 1.60 -0.92 2.03
N LEU A 37 2.49 -0.27 1.27
CA LEU A 37 3.28 -0.93 0.23
C LEU A 37 4.30 -1.93 0.80
N ALA A 38 4.98 -1.59 1.89
CA ALA A 38 5.90 -2.49 2.57
C ALA A 38 5.17 -3.73 3.10
N THR A 39 3.97 -3.55 3.67
CA THR A 39 3.13 -4.67 4.15
C THR A 39 2.76 -5.61 3.00
N ALA A 40 2.32 -5.06 1.87
CA ALA A 40 1.98 -5.85 0.69
C ALA A 40 3.20 -6.65 0.18
N ARG A 41 4.39 -6.03 0.12
CA ARG A 41 5.63 -6.70 -0.30
C ARG A 41 6.07 -7.79 0.66
N ALA A 42 5.98 -7.56 1.97
CA ALA A 42 6.36 -8.53 3.00
C ALA A 42 5.51 -9.80 2.96
N GLU A 43 4.24 -9.67 2.54
CA GLU A 43 3.29 -10.78 2.41
C GLU A 43 3.19 -11.32 0.97
N ASP A 44 4.12 -10.94 0.08
CA ASP A 44 4.12 -11.26 -1.36
C ASP A 44 2.79 -10.99 -2.06
N ALA A 45 2.07 -9.96 -1.60
CA ALA A 45 0.77 -9.57 -2.12
C ALA A 45 0.89 -8.54 -3.27
N VAL A 46 -0.18 -8.41 -4.05
CA VAL A 46 -0.37 -7.33 -5.01
C VAL A 46 -1.22 -6.24 -4.35
N LEU A 47 -0.73 -5.00 -4.35
CA LEU A 47 -1.48 -3.86 -3.81
C LEU A 47 -2.44 -3.33 -4.87
N TRP A 48 -3.73 -3.57 -4.69
CA TRP A 48 -4.79 -2.96 -5.50
C TRP A 48 -5.17 -1.61 -4.91
N THR A 49 -5.12 -0.56 -5.72
CA THR A 49 -5.45 0.79 -5.24
C THR A 49 -6.06 1.66 -6.34
N GLN A 50 -6.78 2.70 -5.94
CA GLN A 50 -7.21 3.79 -6.82
C GLN A 50 -6.47 5.10 -6.49
N ASP A 51 -5.42 5.02 -5.67
CA ASP A 51 -4.54 6.13 -5.36
C ASP A 51 -3.38 6.18 -6.35
N ALA A 52 -3.27 7.31 -7.07
CA ALA A 52 -2.28 7.51 -8.12
C ALA A 52 -0.85 7.61 -7.58
N HIS A 53 -0.65 7.88 -6.29
CA HIS A 53 0.68 7.91 -5.69
C HIS A 53 1.44 6.59 -5.85
N PHE A 54 0.72 5.47 -5.95
CA PHE A 54 1.33 4.15 -6.13
C PHE A 54 1.50 3.73 -7.60
N ASN A 55 1.06 4.55 -8.56
CA ASN A 55 1.07 4.18 -9.96
C ASN A 55 2.50 3.96 -10.48
N GLY A 56 2.72 2.84 -11.18
CA GLY A 56 4.03 2.47 -11.71
C GLY A 56 4.98 1.79 -10.71
N LEU A 57 4.57 1.62 -9.44
CA LEU A 57 5.37 0.88 -8.47
C LEU A 57 5.24 -0.63 -8.67
N ALA A 58 6.34 -1.36 -8.45
CA ALA A 58 6.34 -2.82 -8.59
C ALA A 58 5.33 -3.49 -7.65
N ARG A 59 4.60 -4.49 -8.19
CA ARG A 59 3.52 -5.23 -7.50
C ARG A 59 2.35 -4.34 -7.04
N VAL A 60 2.11 -3.24 -7.74
CA VAL A 60 0.92 -2.40 -7.57
C VAL A 60 0.03 -2.48 -8.80
N GLU A 61 -1.26 -2.69 -8.57
CA GLU A 61 -2.30 -2.60 -9.59
C GLU A 61 -3.16 -1.35 -9.32
N TYR A 62 -2.80 -0.26 -9.99
CA TYR A 62 -3.57 0.98 -9.94
C TYR A 62 -4.75 0.93 -10.91
N ARG A 63 -5.95 1.25 -10.41
CA ARG A 63 -7.15 1.44 -11.23
C ARG A 63 -7.65 2.86 -11.06
N GLU A 64 -7.74 3.61 -12.15
CA GLU A 64 -8.36 4.93 -12.10
C GLU A 64 -9.80 4.85 -11.61
N LYS A 65 -10.18 5.79 -10.75
CA LYS A 65 -11.57 5.92 -10.33
C LYS A 65 -12.41 6.23 -11.56
N ARG A 66 -13.39 5.36 -11.84
CA ARG A 66 -14.33 5.58 -12.93
C ARG A 66 -15.04 6.91 -12.68
N LYS A 67 -14.92 7.87 -13.60
CA LYS A 67 -15.71 9.10 -13.54
C LYS A 67 -17.17 8.68 -13.57
N SER A 68 -17.92 8.98 -12.50
CA SER A 68 -19.37 8.90 -12.52
C SER A 68 -19.82 9.85 -13.64
N GLY A 69 -20.32 9.30 -14.74
CA GLY A 69 -20.91 10.10 -15.80
C GLY A 69 -22.30 10.57 -15.37
N GLY A 70 -22.58 11.87 -15.56
CA GLY A 70 -23.90 12.48 -15.39
C GLY A 70 -24.03 13.29 -14.10
#